data_AF-A0A8T4UIB6-F1
#
_entry.id   AF-A0A8T4UIB6-F1
#
_cell.length_a   1.000
_cell.length_b   1.000
_cell.length_c   1.000
_cell.angle_alpha   90.00
_cell.angle_beta   90.00
_cell.angle_gamma   90.00
#
_symmetry.space_group_name_H-M   'P 1'
#
loop_
_entity.id
_entity.type
_entity.pdbx_description
1 polymer ?
#
loop_
_entity_poly.entity_id
_entity_poly.type
_entity_poly.pdbx_seq_one_letter_code
_entity_poly.pdbx_strand_id
1 'polypeptide(L)'
;MARAQASTEYLIILAVVIILALIVVGVLGGIPSIGSSSRRRTSELYWGSADIALTAYSFDAAGAANVLKVRNNLRGGITIRDITIEGTSAVTSDTTLSSGESVTFSGSGIASHKDCGSSGDSYSYTVRVNYTDDDTGANYSFSGSGTPLEGSCSG
;
A
#
# COMPACT_ATOMS: atom_id res chain seq x y z
N MET A 1 59.64 13.04 -32.43
CA MET A 1 58.26 13.56 -32.27
C MET A 1 57.25 12.40 -32.34
N ALA A 2 57.33 11.42 -31.43
CA ALA A 2 56.47 10.23 -31.45
C ALA A 2 55.71 10.00 -30.12
N ARG A 3 55.93 10.86 -29.10
CA ARG A 3 55.32 10.72 -27.76
C ARG A 3 53.99 11.48 -27.61
N ALA A 4 53.72 12.47 -28.48
CA ALA A 4 52.47 13.22 -28.44
C ALA A 4 51.28 12.42 -29.03
N GLN A 5 51.55 11.50 -29.96
CA GLN A 5 50.51 10.74 -30.67
C GLN A 5 49.93 9.58 -29.83
N ALA A 6 50.71 9.04 -28.88
CA ALA A 6 50.21 8.03 -27.95
C ALA A 6 49.23 8.62 -26.93
N SER A 7 49.44 9.88 -26.49
CA SER A 7 48.58 10.54 -25.50
C SER A 7 47.16 10.79 -26.04
N THR A 8 47.03 11.12 -27.32
CA THR A 8 45.73 11.33 -27.97
C THR A 8 44.91 10.05 -28.10
N GLU A 9 45.56 8.89 -28.27
CA GLU A 9 44.87 7.60 -28.37
C GLU A 9 44.21 7.19 -27.04
N TYR A 10 44.94 7.32 -25.93
CA TYR A 10 44.39 7.03 -24.60
C TYR A 10 43.29 8.00 -24.19
N LEU A 11 43.38 9.28 -24.56
CA LEU A 11 42.33 10.26 -24.28
C LEU A 11 41.03 9.96 -25.03
N ILE A 12 41.13 9.49 -26.28
CA ILE A 12 39.95 9.11 -27.08
C ILE A 12 39.30 7.86 -26.48
N ILE A 13 40.09 6.83 -26.14
CA ILE A 13 39.56 5.60 -25.54
C ILE A 13 38.88 5.89 -24.19
N LEU A 14 39.51 6.73 -23.35
CA LEU A 14 38.95 7.11 -22.05
C LEU A 14 37.62 7.86 -22.21
N ALA A 15 37.51 8.78 -23.17
CA ALA A 15 36.27 9.50 -23.44
C ALA A 15 35.15 8.56 -23.88
N VAL A 16 35.44 7.59 -24.76
CA VAL A 16 34.46 6.60 -25.22
C VAL A 16 33.99 5.71 -24.06
N VAL A 17 34.89 5.27 -23.18
CA VAL A 17 34.53 4.45 -22.01
C VAL A 17 33.60 5.21 -21.07
N ILE A 18 33.85 6.51 -20.84
CA ILE A 18 32.98 7.34 -19.99
C ILE A 18 31.59 7.50 -20.61
N ILE A 19 31.51 7.75 -21.92
CA ILE A 19 30.22 7.86 -22.63
C ILE A 19 29.43 6.55 -22.51
N LEU A 20 30.08 5.40 -22.72
CA LEU A 20 29.43 4.09 -22.57
C LEU A 20 28.96 3.84 -21.14
N ALA A 21 29.76 4.20 -20.13
CA ALA A 21 29.36 4.07 -18.73
C ALA A 21 28.11 4.91 -18.41
N LEU A 22 28.02 6.14 -18.92
CA LEU A 22 26.86 7.02 -18.72
C LEU A 22 25.60 6.48 -19.43
N ILE A 23 25.73 5.88 -20.62
CA ILE A 23 24.60 5.25 -21.31
C ILE A 23 24.09 4.06 -20.50
N VAL A 24 24.98 3.21 -19.99
CA VAL A 24 24.59 2.05 -19.16
C VAL A 24 23.86 2.49 -17.90
N VAL A 25 24.35 3.53 -17.22
CA VAL A 25 23.67 4.10 -16.04
C VAL A 25 22.34 4.74 -16.42
N GLY A 26 22.24 5.41 -17.58
CA GLY A 26 20.98 5.98 -18.07
C GLY A 26 19.93 4.92 -18.41
N VAL A 27 20.34 3.79 -18.98
CA VAL A 27 19.45 2.67 -19.32
C VAL A 27 19.04 1.90 -18.06
N LEU A 28 19.96 1.64 -17.14
CA LEU A 28 19.67 0.93 -15.88
C LEU A 28 18.93 1.81 -14.86
N GLY A 29 19.13 3.13 -14.90
CA GLY A 29 18.43 4.09 -14.05
C GLY A 29 16.98 4.36 -14.47
N GLY A 30 16.55 3.90 -15.65
CA GLY A 30 15.24 4.22 -16.25
C GLY A 30 14.07 3.33 -15.84
N ILE A 31 14.25 2.31 -14.99
CA ILE A 31 13.18 1.37 -14.62
C ILE A 31 12.95 1.26 -13.09
N PRO A 32 12.59 2.35 -12.38
CA PRO A 32 12.08 2.23 -11.00
C PRO A 32 10.55 1.99 -10.92
N SER A 33 9.81 2.09 -12.03
CA SER A 33 8.33 2.25 -11.98
C SER A 33 7.49 0.96 -12.13
N ILE A 34 8.07 -0.21 -12.41
CA ILE A 34 7.28 -1.44 -12.68
C ILE A 34 6.78 -2.11 -11.38
N GLY A 35 7.42 -1.84 -10.24
CA GLY A 35 7.09 -2.52 -8.98
C GLY A 35 5.78 -2.09 -8.31
N SER A 36 5.39 -0.82 -8.41
CA SER A 36 4.29 -0.25 -7.60
C SER A 36 2.90 -0.73 -8.04
N SER A 37 2.65 -0.79 -9.36
CA SER A 37 1.36 -1.23 -9.91
C SER A 37 1.08 -2.72 -9.66
N SER A 38 2.12 -3.56 -9.71
CA SER A 38 2.01 -4.99 -9.43
C SER A 38 1.73 -5.27 -7.95
N ARG A 39 2.36 -4.52 -7.04
CA ARG A 39 2.12 -4.63 -5.59
C ARG A 39 0.69 -4.26 -5.22
N ARG A 40 0.17 -3.16 -5.77
CA ARG A 40 -1.22 -2.73 -5.56
C ARG A 40 -2.25 -3.80 -5.94
N ARG A 41 -2.14 -4.37 -7.14
CA ARG A 41 -3.05 -5.45 -7.58
C ARG A 41 -2.96 -6.69 -6.70
N THR A 42 -1.74 -7.04 -6.28
CA THR A 42 -1.53 -8.19 -5.39
C THR A 42 -2.18 -7.96 -4.03
N SER A 43 -1.99 -6.76 -3.47
CA SER A 43 -2.63 -6.32 -2.21
C SER A 43 -4.16 -6.34 -2.33
N GLU A 44 -4.73 -5.77 -3.39
CA GLU A 44 -6.18 -5.73 -3.63
C GLU A 44 -6.80 -7.14 -3.73
N LEU A 45 -6.14 -8.06 -4.45
CA LEU A 45 -6.58 -9.45 -4.55
C LEU A 45 -6.52 -10.18 -3.20
N TYR A 46 -5.44 -9.95 -2.44
CA TYR A 46 -5.30 -10.52 -1.10
C TYR A 46 -6.42 -10.02 -0.19
N TRP A 47 -6.59 -8.70 -0.08
CA TRP A 47 -7.59 -8.11 0.80
C TRP A 47 -9.02 -8.39 0.37
N GLY A 48 -9.31 -8.62 -0.91
CA GLY A 48 -10.65 -9.03 -1.37
C GLY A 48 -11.05 -10.45 -0.97
N SER A 49 -10.08 -11.33 -0.76
CA SER A 49 -10.28 -12.77 -0.46
C SER A 49 -9.99 -13.17 0.99
N ALA A 50 -9.39 -12.29 1.78
CA ALA A 50 -9.16 -12.46 3.21
C ALA A 50 -10.43 -12.77 4.03
N ASP A 51 -10.27 -13.40 5.19
CA ASP A 51 -11.36 -13.70 6.14
C ASP A 51 -12.16 -12.45 6.53
N ILE A 52 -11.46 -11.34 6.74
CA ILE A 52 -12.03 -10.01 6.82
C ILE A 52 -11.52 -9.22 5.62
N ALA A 53 -12.41 -9.00 4.66
CA ALA A 53 -12.05 -8.43 3.39
C ALA A 53 -12.15 -6.90 3.41
N LEU A 54 -11.14 -6.23 2.86
CA LEU A 54 -11.17 -4.79 2.58
C LEU A 54 -11.46 -4.62 1.08
N THR A 55 -12.72 -4.41 0.75
CA THR A 55 -13.22 -4.50 -0.64
C THR A 55 -13.18 -3.17 -1.40
N ALA A 56 -13.14 -2.06 -0.67
CA ALA A 56 -12.90 -0.74 -1.23
C ALA A 56 -12.28 0.14 -0.14
N TYR A 57 -11.34 0.99 -0.52
CA TYR A 57 -10.70 1.92 0.40
C TYR A 57 -10.19 3.14 -0.36
N SER A 58 -10.31 4.31 0.25
CA SER A 58 -9.84 5.59 -0.26
C SER A 58 -9.34 6.42 0.91
N PHE A 59 -8.13 6.97 0.78
CA PHE A 59 -7.55 7.84 1.80
C PHE A 59 -7.21 9.19 1.17
N ASP A 60 -7.68 10.29 1.76
CA ASP A 60 -7.34 11.65 1.38
C ASP A 60 -6.29 12.26 2.31
N ALA A 61 -5.65 13.32 1.84
CA ALA A 61 -4.62 14.04 2.61
C ALA A 61 -5.19 14.71 3.87
N ALA A 62 -6.46 15.14 3.82
CA ALA A 62 -7.12 15.87 4.89
C ALA A 62 -7.79 14.97 5.95
N GLY A 63 -7.92 13.67 5.70
CA GLY A 63 -8.70 12.73 6.48
C GLY A 63 -10.22 12.90 6.36
N ALA A 64 -10.73 13.78 5.49
CA ALA A 64 -12.12 14.22 5.49
C ALA A 64 -13.04 13.33 4.63
N ALA A 65 -12.51 12.77 3.54
CA ALA A 65 -13.21 11.94 2.57
C ALA A 65 -12.75 10.48 2.57
N ASN A 66 -12.17 10.02 3.69
CA ASN A 66 -11.73 8.65 3.84
C ASN A 66 -12.91 7.67 3.79
N VAL A 67 -12.72 6.57 3.06
CA VAL A 67 -13.70 5.49 2.92
C VAL A 67 -12.99 4.16 3.15
N LEU A 68 -13.59 3.29 3.95
CA LEU A 68 -13.13 1.93 4.17
C LEU A 68 -14.32 0.98 4.17
N LYS A 69 -14.41 0.11 3.16
CA LYS A 69 -15.45 -0.90 3.03
C LYS A 69 -14.93 -2.26 3.45
N VAL A 70 -15.51 -2.78 4.52
CA VAL A 70 -15.14 -4.04 5.14
C VAL A 70 -16.24 -5.07 4.90
N ARG A 71 -15.86 -6.31 4.61
CA ARG A 71 -16.78 -7.45 4.45
C ARG A 71 -16.34 -8.62 5.31
N ASN A 72 -17.30 -9.27 5.94
CA ASN A 72 -17.08 -10.54 6.62
C ASN A 72 -17.11 -11.69 5.60
N ASN A 73 -15.98 -12.36 5.35
CA ASN A 73 -15.92 -13.56 4.52
C ASN A 73 -15.97 -14.86 5.36
N LEU A 74 -16.00 -14.77 6.69
CA LEU A 74 -16.15 -15.92 7.57
C LEU A 74 -17.58 -16.47 7.49
N ARG A 75 -17.73 -17.73 7.94
CA ARG A 75 -19.03 -18.42 7.94
C ARG A 75 -19.97 -17.94 9.06
N GLY A 76 -19.42 -17.46 10.17
CA GLY A 76 -20.15 -16.95 11.33
C GLY A 76 -20.30 -15.43 11.31
N GLY A 77 -21.16 -14.90 12.19
CA GLY A 77 -21.25 -13.46 12.45
C GLY A 77 -20.01 -12.97 13.19
N ILE A 78 -19.59 -11.74 12.89
CA ILE A 78 -18.52 -11.08 13.64
C ILE A 78 -18.95 -9.69 14.08
N THR A 79 -18.49 -9.27 15.24
CA THR A 79 -18.57 -7.88 15.69
C THR A 79 -17.18 -7.24 15.62
N ILE A 80 -16.97 -6.36 14.64
CA ILE A 80 -15.78 -5.53 14.53
C ILE A 80 -15.76 -4.57 15.71
N ARG A 81 -14.67 -4.56 16.49
CA ARG A 81 -14.47 -3.67 17.65
C ARG A 81 -13.66 -2.44 17.28
N ASP A 82 -12.53 -2.70 16.63
CA ASP A 82 -11.67 -1.64 16.14
C ASP A 82 -10.96 -2.06 14.86
N ILE A 83 -10.67 -1.04 14.05
CA ILE A 83 -9.78 -1.16 12.91
C ILE A 83 -8.68 -0.14 13.11
N THR A 84 -7.43 -0.59 13.10
CA THR A 84 -6.26 0.26 13.18
C THR A 84 -5.49 0.21 11.87
N ILE A 85 -5.04 1.37 11.42
CA ILE A 85 -4.21 1.54 10.22
C ILE A 85 -2.95 2.28 10.67
N GLU A 86 -1.77 1.70 10.45
CA GLU A 86 -0.49 2.21 10.98
C GLU A 86 -0.54 2.46 12.50
N GLY A 87 -1.28 1.62 13.22
CA GLY A 87 -1.47 1.72 14.68
C GLY A 87 -2.42 2.83 15.14
N THR A 88 -3.02 3.60 14.22
CA THR A 88 -4.05 4.60 14.55
C THR A 88 -5.44 4.04 14.32
N SER A 89 -6.34 4.17 15.30
CA SER A 89 -7.73 3.71 15.15
C SER A 89 -8.44 4.49 14.04
N ALA A 90 -8.85 3.77 13.00
CA ALA A 90 -9.66 4.26 11.89
C ALA A 90 -11.17 4.05 12.12
N VAL A 91 -11.51 3.06 12.94
CA VAL A 91 -12.89 2.76 13.35
C VAL A 91 -12.88 2.42 14.84
N THR A 92 -13.77 3.05 15.61
CA THR A 92 -13.86 2.91 17.08
C THR A 92 -15.25 2.49 17.56
N SER A 93 -16.20 2.33 16.63
CA SER A 93 -17.57 1.91 16.94
C SER A 93 -17.78 0.44 16.59
N ASP A 94 -18.29 -0.31 17.57
CA ASP A 94 -18.67 -1.70 17.36
C ASP A 94 -19.66 -1.84 16.21
N THR A 95 -19.37 -2.74 15.27
CA THR A 95 -20.23 -3.02 14.12
C THR A 95 -20.33 -4.52 13.89
N THR A 96 -21.55 -5.04 13.98
CA THR A 96 -21.83 -6.45 13.71
C THR A 96 -22.05 -6.67 12.22
N LEU A 97 -21.44 -7.73 11.68
CA LEU A 97 -21.52 -8.17 10.30
C LEU A 97 -21.87 -9.65 10.26
N SER A 98 -23.00 -9.97 9.64
CA SER A 98 -23.35 -11.35 9.29
C SER A 98 -22.38 -11.90 8.24
N SER A 99 -22.39 -13.23 8.05
CA SER A 99 -21.59 -13.85 6.99
C SER A 99 -21.90 -13.25 5.61
N GLY A 100 -20.86 -12.82 4.90
CA GLY A 100 -20.96 -12.15 3.58
C GLY A 100 -21.38 -10.68 3.64
N GLU A 101 -21.78 -10.16 4.80
CA GLU A 101 -22.23 -8.78 4.96
C GLU A 101 -21.06 -7.80 4.86
N SER A 102 -21.34 -6.63 4.28
CA SER A 102 -20.35 -5.55 4.15
C SER A 102 -20.87 -4.26 4.76
N VAL A 103 -19.98 -3.51 5.39
CA VAL A 103 -20.24 -2.15 5.88
C VAL A 103 -19.20 -1.19 5.31
N THR A 104 -19.62 0.05 5.08
CA THR A 104 -18.72 1.14 4.71
C THR A 104 -18.56 2.08 5.88
N PHE A 105 -17.34 2.25 6.34
CA PHE A 105 -16.94 3.31 7.24
C PHE A 105 -16.52 4.51 6.41
N SER A 106 -17.06 5.68 6.71
CA SER A 106 -16.73 6.93 6.01
C SER A 106 -16.64 8.10 6.97
N GLY A 107 -15.74 9.02 6.70
CA GLY A 107 -15.64 10.31 7.39
C GLY A 107 -14.36 10.50 8.19
N SER A 108 -14.31 11.63 8.92
CA SER A 108 -13.15 12.11 9.68
C SER A 108 -12.66 11.21 10.83
N GLY A 109 -13.32 10.08 11.06
CA GLY A 109 -12.93 9.07 12.05
C GLY A 109 -11.84 8.12 11.56
N ILE A 110 -11.65 8.00 10.25
CA ILE A 110 -10.49 7.31 9.68
C ILE A 110 -9.35 8.34 9.67
N ALA A 111 -8.46 8.28 10.65
CA ALA A 111 -7.44 9.30 10.89
C ALA A 111 -6.68 9.70 9.62
N SER A 112 -6.29 10.98 9.50
CA SER A 112 -5.43 11.47 8.43
C SER A 112 -4.15 10.63 8.37
N HIS A 113 -3.88 10.04 7.22
CA HIS A 113 -2.72 9.15 7.09
C HIS A 113 -1.51 9.91 6.60
N LYS A 114 -0.41 9.72 7.34
CA LYS A 114 0.86 10.44 7.23
C LYS A 114 1.45 10.45 5.82
N ASP A 115 1.14 9.43 5.02
CA ASP A 115 1.71 9.25 3.68
C ASP A 115 0.84 9.84 2.56
N CYS A 116 -0.32 10.43 2.88
CA CYS A 116 -1.12 11.20 1.93
C CYS A 116 -0.79 12.69 2.05
N GLY A 117 0.29 13.13 1.39
CA GLY A 117 0.65 14.56 1.31
C GLY A 117 -0.03 15.27 0.13
N SER A 118 -0.36 14.53 -0.93
CA SER A 118 -0.96 15.02 -2.17
C SER A 118 -1.75 13.92 -2.88
N SER A 119 -2.64 14.33 -3.78
CA SER A 119 -3.36 13.40 -4.65
C SER A 119 -2.39 12.56 -5.48
N GLY A 120 -2.61 11.25 -5.53
CA GLY A 120 -1.77 10.32 -6.31
C GLY A 120 -0.53 9.79 -5.58
N ASP A 121 -0.23 10.28 -4.38
CA ASP A 121 0.82 9.70 -3.53
C ASP A 121 0.52 8.23 -3.25
N SER A 122 1.53 7.37 -3.38
CA SER A 122 1.39 5.96 -3.06
C SER A 122 1.52 5.72 -1.56
N TYR A 123 0.69 4.85 -1.00
CA TYR A 123 0.80 4.40 0.39
C TYR A 123 0.90 2.88 0.50
N SER A 124 1.51 2.45 1.60
CA SER A 124 1.60 1.05 2.03
C SER A 124 1.32 1.01 3.53
N TYR A 125 0.11 0.61 3.92
CA TYR A 125 -0.31 0.62 5.32
C TYR A 125 -0.48 -0.78 5.92
N THR A 126 -0.08 -0.92 7.17
CA THR A 126 -0.36 -2.08 8.00
C THR A 126 -1.75 -1.92 8.59
N VAL A 127 -2.64 -2.86 8.31
CA VAL A 127 -4.00 -2.87 8.86
C VAL A 127 -4.13 -3.96 9.90
N ARG A 128 -4.83 -3.66 10.99
CA ARG A 128 -5.25 -4.64 11.98
C ARG A 128 -6.72 -4.43 12.32
N VAL A 129 -7.48 -5.51 12.24
CA VAL A 129 -8.90 -5.56 12.58
C VAL A 129 -9.05 -6.44 13.82
N ASN A 130 -9.57 -5.87 14.90
CA ASN A 130 -9.94 -6.64 16.08
C ASN A 130 -11.45 -6.88 16.04
N TYR A 131 -11.86 -8.13 16.23
CA TYR A 131 -13.25 -8.54 16.16
C TYR A 131 -13.58 -9.61 17.20
N THR A 132 -14.84 -9.67 17.57
CA THR A 132 -15.42 -10.76 18.35
C THR A 132 -16.16 -11.70 17.40
N ASP A 133 -15.96 -13.00 17.54
CA ASP A 133 -16.78 -14.02 16.89
C ASP A 133 -18.11 -14.16 17.64
N ASP A 134 -19.23 -13.98 16.94
CA ASP A 134 -20.54 -13.90 17.59
C ASP A 134 -21.06 -15.27 18.06
N ASP A 135 -20.55 -16.37 17.48
CA ASP A 135 -20.94 -17.74 17.84
C ASP A 135 -20.24 -18.20 19.13
N THR A 136 -18.99 -17.80 19.32
CA THR A 136 -18.13 -18.24 20.44
C THR A 136 -17.90 -17.17 21.51
N GLY A 137 -18.11 -15.90 21.18
CA GLY A 137 -17.77 -14.75 22.03
C GLY A 137 -16.26 -14.50 22.16
N ALA A 138 -15.42 -15.23 21.42
CA ALA A 138 -13.97 -15.09 21.48
C ALA A 138 -13.48 -13.87 20.69
N ASN A 139 -12.42 -13.22 21.19
CA ASN A 139 -11.82 -12.07 20.53
C ASN A 139 -10.62 -12.50 19.68
N TYR A 140 -10.55 -11.97 18.47
CA TYR A 140 -9.52 -12.25 17.48
C TYR A 140 -8.95 -10.96 16.90
N SER A 141 -7.73 -11.07 16.36
CA SER A 141 -7.05 -9.98 15.67
C SER A 141 -6.56 -10.47 14.31
N PHE A 142 -7.02 -9.80 13.26
CA PHE A 142 -6.64 -10.07 11.87
C PHE A 142 -5.75 -8.94 11.35
N SER A 143 -4.58 -9.27 10.78
CA SER A 143 -3.60 -8.28 10.32
C SER A 143 -3.10 -8.50 8.90
N GLY A 144 -3.89 -9.16 8.06
CA GLY A 144 -3.55 -9.35 6.65
C GLY A 144 -2.30 -10.20 6.40
N SER A 145 -1.88 -11.03 7.36
CA SER A 145 -0.75 -11.98 7.22
C SER A 145 0.55 -11.33 6.71
N GLY A 146 0.79 -10.06 7.05
CA GLY A 146 1.97 -9.31 6.60
C GLY A 146 1.84 -8.69 5.20
N THR A 147 0.68 -8.79 4.54
CA THR A 147 0.39 -8.09 3.29
C THR A 147 -0.08 -6.67 3.62
N PRO A 148 0.66 -5.61 3.23
CA PRO A 148 0.20 -4.24 3.45
C PRO A 148 -0.98 -3.90 2.55
N LEU A 149 -1.78 -2.92 2.97
CA LEU A 149 -2.80 -2.27 2.18
C LEU A 149 -2.12 -1.22 1.29
N GLU A 150 -2.12 -1.48 -0.02
CA GLU A 150 -1.40 -0.68 -1.00
C GLU A 150 -2.40 0.12 -1.84
N GLY A 151 -2.07 1.38 -2.13
CA GLY A 151 -2.93 2.21 -2.97
C GLY A 151 -2.37 3.59 -3.25
N SER A 152 -3.25 4.48 -3.72
CA SER A 152 -2.93 5.86 -4.04
C SER A 152 -3.92 6.79 -3.36
N CYS A 153 -3.44 7.90 -2.80
CA CYS A 153 -4.28 8.86 -2.09
C CYS A 153 -5.27 9.56 -3.04
N SER A 154 -6.51 9.71 -2.61
CA SER A 154 -7.51 10.55 -3.27
C SER A 154 -7.20 12.03 -2.97
N GLY A 155 -7.34 12.87 -3.99
CA GLY A 155 -7.18 14.33 -3.85
C GLY A 155 -8.40 15.00 -3.28
#